data_AF-A0A183F6Y9-F1
#
_entry.id   AF-A0A183F6Y9-F1
#
_cell.length_a   1.000
_cell.length_b   1.000
_cell.length_c   1.000
_cell.angle_alpha   90.00
_cell.angle_beta   90.00
_cell.angle_gamma   90.00
#
_symmetry.space_group_name_H-M   'P 1'
#
loop_
_entity.id
_entity.type
_entity.pdbx_description
1 polymer ?
#
loop_
_entity_poly.entity_id
_entity_poly.type
_entity_poly.pdbx_seq_one_letter_code
_entity_poly.pdbx_strand_id
1 'polypeptide(L)'
;MGGTISRDNTAFSSSCDVHHIDWHCPKKLMCQGTEVECAVNVSLQEVMPNAPFGSLKFSSPYDLARLLSVLSQSHIPESFRIARLLDRNYDVLTPGGLGMAFSFYRQHCIHIVMASVAEAGVVQPEHPPRGTCDPYNTAVIADQARRYAEVHAWTSNSWKDLKPRKNLIVLPAGFEKVLDGFKTKEQVAVVMQKPEDVQPECEDAITCGQDLSTGGPTSSQPNERQEHVSIHHCK
;
A
#
# COMPACT_ATOMS: atom_id res chain seq x y z
N MET A 1 13.34 -40.33 7.99
CA MET A 1 13.52 -39.23 7.02
C MET A 1 12.33 -38.29 7.17
N GLY A 2 12.44 -37.33 8.08
CA GLY A 2 11.43 -36.30 8.28
C GLY A 2 12.10 -34.96 8.01
N GLY A 3 11.97 -34.46 6.78
CA GLY A 3 12.47 -33.15 6.41
C GLY A 3 11.57 -32.10 7.05
N THR A 4 12.07 -31.44 8.08
CA THR A 4 11.54 -30.16 8.53
C THR A 4 11.71 -29.18 7.37
N ILE A 5 10.59 -28.81 6.74
CA ILE A 5 10.52 -27.65 5.86
C ILE A 5 10.74 -26.45 6.78
N SER A 6 11.98 -25.97 6.80
CA SER A 6 12.31 -24.67 7.36
C SER A 6 11.54 -23.65 6.53
N ARG A 7 10.47 -23.08 7.10
CA ARG A 7 9.85 -21.89 6.51
C ARG A 7 10.89 -20.78 6.64
N ASP A 8 11.45 -20.38 5.51
CA ASP A 8 12.23 -19.16 5.38
C ASP A 8 11.34 -17.98 5.80
N ASN A 9 11.43 -17.61 7.08
CA ASN A 9 11.10 -16.27 7.54
C ASN A 9 12.15 -15.35 6.92
N THR A 10 11.91 -14.86 5.71
CA THR A 10 12.70 -13.75 5.16
C THR A 10 12.43 -12.51 6.00
N ALA A 11 13.34 -12.26 6.94
CA ALA A 11 13.38 -11.05 7.74
C ALA A 11 13.70 -9.86 6.82
N PHE A 12 12.69 -9.24 6.23
CA PHE A 12 12.82 -7.95 5.51
C PHE A 12 13.02 -6.76 6.46
N SER A 13 13.49 -6.99 7.68
CA SER A 13 13.90 -5.95 8.61
C SER A 13 15.25 -5.37 8.15
N SER A 14 15.23 -4.45 7.19
CA SER A 14 16.40 -3.66 6.87
C SER A 14 16.45 -2.47 7.84
N SER A 15 17.14 -2.59 8.97
CA SER A 15 17.53 -1.39 9.73
C SER A 15 18.60 -0.57 9.00
N CYS A 16 19.20 -1.15 7.96
CA CYS A 16 20.36 -0.63 7.24
C CYS A 16 20.02 0.23 6.02
N ASP A 17 18.78 0.18 5.51
CA ASP A 17 18.36 0.90 4.31
C ASP A 17 17.14 1.77 4.64
N VAL A 18 17.38 3.04 4.94
CA VAL A 18 16.35 4.00 5.40
C VAL A 18 15.33 4.36 4.32
N HIS A 19 15.59 4.04 3.06
CA HIS A 19 14.70 4.32 1.92
C HIS A 19 13.70 3.18 1.68
N HIS A 20 13.96 2.00 2.25
CA HIS A 20 13.09 0.84 2.14
C HIS A 20 11.81 1.02 2.97
N ILE A 21 10.66 0.60 2.45
CA ILE A 21 9.37 0.78 3.14
C ILE A 21 9.23 -0.09 4.41
N ASP A 22 9.95 -1.22 4.46
CA ASP A 22 10.09 -2.05 5.66
C ASP A 22 11.23 -1.59 6.60
N TRP A 23 11.81 -0.41 6.38
CA TRP A 23 12.89 0.06 7.25
C TRP A 23 12.43 0.19 8.70
N HIS A 24 13.27 -0.32 9.61
CA HIS A 24 13.03 -0.26 11.04
C HIS A 24 13.91 0.81 11.68
N CYS A 25 13.28 1.74 12.38
CA CYS A 25 14.00 2.78 13.08
C CYS A 25 14.85 2.21 14.23
N PRO A 26 16.17 2.49 14.29
CA PRO A 26 17.02 2.07 15.40
C PRO A 26 16.79 2.90 16.68
N LYS A 27 15.77 3.76 16.68
CA LYS A 27 15.29 4.64 17.77
C LYS A 27 16.22 5.80 18.10
N LYS A 28 17.53 5.63 18.02
CA LYS A 28 18.50 6.65 18.44
C LYS A 28 19.53 6.89 17.35
N LEU A 29 19.97 8.14 17.22
CA LEU A 29 21.03 8.55 16.31
C LEU A 29 22.02 9.42 17.07
N MET A 30 23.32 9.13 16.92
CA MET A 30 24.37 10.01 17.39
C MET A 30 24.65 11.07 16.34
N CYS A 31 24.31 12.33 16.62
CA CYS A 31 24.54 13.45 15.71
C CYS A 31 25.47 14.46 16.40
N GLN A 32 26.68 14.65 15.86
CA GLN A 32 27.66 15.62 16.36
C GLN A 32 27.95 15.49 17.87
N GLY A 33 28.00 14.26 18.39
CA GLY A 33 28.25 13.99 19.82
C GLY A 33 27.03 14.14 20.74
N THR A 34 25.85 14.44 20.19
CA THR A 34 24.58 14.45 20.92
C THR A 34 23.72 13.26 20.47
N GLU A 35 23.14 12.53 21.42
CA GLU A 35 22.18 11.47 21.14
C GLU A 35 20.78 12.09 20.91
N VAL A 36 20.21 11.81 19.75
CA VAL A 36 18.85 12.23 19.38
C VAL A 36 17.95 10.99 19.30
N GLU A 37 16.80 11.04 19.96
CA GLU A 37 15.82 9.95 19.99
C GLU A 37 14.66 10.22 19.02
N CYS A 38 14.25 9.19 18.28
CA CYS A 38 13.10 9.20 17.38
C CYS A 38 11.82 8.92 18.15
N ALA A 39 10.76 9.67 17.83
CA ALA A 39 9.44 9.54 18.41
C ALA A 39 8.51 8.62 17.58
N VAL A 40 9.02 7.52 17.02
CA VAL A 40 8.24 6.60 16.16
C VAL A 40 7.68 5.37 16.86
N ASN A 41 8.11 5.08 18.09
CA ASN A 41 7.63 3.94 18.87
C ASN A 41 6.28 4.23 19.56
N VAL A 42 5.35 4.77 18.81
CA VAL A 42 4.02 5.18 19.28
C VAL A 42 2.99 4.10 18.99
N SER A 43 1.88 4.18 19.69
CA SER A 43 0.73 3.30 19.48
C SER A 43 -0.18 3.83 18.37
N LEU A 44 -0.97 2.97 17.75
CA LEU A 44 -1.85 3.35 16.63
C LEU A 44 -2.83 4.47 17.03
N GLN A 45 -3.30 4.49 18.28
CA GLN A 45 -4.16 5.57 18.80
C GLN A 45 -3.49 6.95 18.83
N GLU A 46 -2.16 7.01 18.92
CA GLU A 46 -1.42 8.28 18.90
C GLU A 46 -1.33 8.84 17.48
N VAL A 47 -1.43 7.97 16.46
CA VAL A 47 -1.49 8.36 15.04
C VAL A 47 -2.93 8.66 14.63
N MET A 48 -3.88 7.81 15.04
CA MET A 48 -5.29 7.93 14.71
C MET A 48 -6.14 7.77 15.99
N PRO A 49 -6.61 8.88 16.58
CA PRO A 49 -7.49 8.84 17.74
C PRO A 49 -8.73 7.99 17.46
N ASN A 50 -9.09 7.12 18.40
CA ASN A 50 -10.19 6.14 18.28
C ASN A 50 -9.92 4.94 17.35
N ALA A 51 -8.67 4.66 16.99
CA ALA A 51 -8.34 3.43 16.28
C ALA A 51 -8.75 2.18 17.09
N PRO A 52 -9.38 1.16 16.46
CA PRO A 52 -9.53 -0.14 17.09
C PRO A 52 -8.16 -0.74 17.39
N PHE A 53 -8.02 -1.41 18.54
CA PHE A 53 -6.73 -1.82 19.09
C PHE A 53 -5.74 -0.67 19.19
N GLY A 54 -6.14 0.42 19.86
CA GLY A 54 -5.31 1.61 20.00
C GLY A 54 -3.87 1.35 20.47
N SER A 55 -3.65 0.33 21.31
CA SER A 55 -2.32 -0.08 21.80
C SER A 55 -1.44 -0.80 20.77
N LEU A 56 -1.97 -1.12 19.58
CA LEU A 56 -1.24 -1.79 18.51
C LEU A 56 -0.04 -0.94 18.11
N LYS A 57 1.12 -1.59 18.00
CA LYS A 57 2.38 -0.96 17.58
C LYS A 57 2.67 -1.32 16.13
N PHE A 58 3.37 -0.44 15.46
CA PHE A 58 3.92 -0.62 14.11
C PHE A 58 5.44 -0.38 14.18
N SER A 59 6.18 -1.01 13.28
CA SER A 59 7.64 -0.99 13.32
C SER A 59 8.30 -0.35 12.10
N SER A 60 7.57 -0.25 10.98
CA SER A 60 8.04 0.33 9.72
C SER A 60 7.00 1.26 9.09
N PRO A 61 7.40 2.11 8.12
CA PRO A 61 6.47 2.84 7.26
C PRO A 61 5.42 1.93 6.61
N TYR A 62 5.82 0.76 6.12
CA TYR A 62 4.92 -0.25 5.56
C TYR A 62 3.90 -0.74 6.59
N ASP A 63 4.32 -1.09 7.80
CA ASP A 63 3.40 -1.57 8.85
C ASP A 63 2.31 -0.54 9.15
N LEU A 64 2.71 0.73 9.30
CA LEU A 64 1.76 1.81 9.53
C LEU A 64 0.83 2.00 8.32
N ALA A 65 1.40 2.01 7.11
CA ALA A 65 0.64 2.16 5.88
C ALA A 65 -0.40 1.05 5.72
N ARG A 66 -0.03 -0.21 6.00
CA ARG A 66 -0.93 -1.37 5.97
C ARG A 66 -2.10 -1.19 6.93
N LEU A 67 -1.83 -0.76 8.17
CA LEU A 67 -2.88 -0.50 9.16
C LEU A 67 -3.86 0.58 8.69
N LEU A 68 -3.34 1.70 8.17
CA LEU A 68 -4.14 2.78 7.60
C LEU A 68 -4.96 2.28 6.40
N SER A 69 -4.35 1.49 5.52
CA SER A 69 -5.02 0.90 4.37
C SER A 69 -6.17 -0.04 4.79
N VAL A 70 -5.99 -0.88 5.81
CA VAL A 70 -7.08 -1.72 6.37
C VAL A 70 -8.22 -0.85 6.92
N LEU A 71 -7.89 0.17 7.71
CA LEU A 71 -8.88 1.06 8.33
C LEU A 71 -9.69 1.83 7.29
N SER A 72 -9.06 2.19 6.16
CA SER A 72 -9.74 2.88 5.06
C SER A 72 -10.76 2.02 4.30
N GLN A 73 -10.74 0.67 4.42
CA GLN A 73 -11.62 -0.23 3.64
C GLN A 73 -13.08 -0.16 4.09
N SER A 74 -13.81 0.89 3.74
CA SER A 74 -15.20 1.10 4.17
C SER A 74 -16.19 0.03 3.68
N HIS A 75 -15.88 -0.62 2.58
CA HIS A 75 -16.66 -1.72 2.01
C HIS A 75 -16.53 -3.04 2.77
N ILE A 76 -15.57 -3.15 3.70
CA ILE A 76 -15.34 -4.36 4.49
C ILE A 76 -16.00 -4.20 5.86
N PRO A 77 -16.78 -5.19 6.33
CA PRO A 77 -17.37 -5.13 7.67
C PRO A 77 -16.32 -4.93 8.76
N GLU A 78 -16.69 -4.19 9.80
CA GLU A 78 -15.75 -3.79 10.86
C GLU A 78 -15.05 -4.97 11.53
N SER A 79 -15.78 -6.06 11.82
CA SER A 79 -15.21 -7.28 12.40
C SER A 79 -14.09 -7.88 11.56
N PHE A 80 -14.22 -7.86 10.23
CA PHE A 80 -13.17 -8.34 9.32
C PHE A 80 -11.99 -7.37 9.24
N ARG A 81 -12.22 -6.06 9.28
CA ARG A 81 -11.12 -5.08 9.37
C ARG A 81 -10.33 -5.27 10.66
N ILE A 82 -11.01 -5.42 11.79
CA ILE A 82 -10.41 -5.70 13.10
C ILE A 82 -9.53 -6.97 13.04
N ALA A 83 -10.02 -8.06 12.45
CA ALA A 83 -9.21 -9.26 12.26
C ALA A 83 -7.97 -9.01 11.38
N ARG A 84 -8.12 -8.26 10.28
CA ARG A 84 -7.03 -7.91 9.34
C ARG A 84 -5.97 -6.98 9.93
N LEU A 85 -6.32 -6.15 10.92
CA LEU A 85 -5.32 -5.34 11.63
C LEU A 85 -4.31 -6.22 12.37
N LEU A 86 -4.78 -7.35 12.92
CA LEU A 86 -3.96 -8.31 13.65
C LEU A 86 -3.25 -9.32 12.73
N ASP A 87 -3.79 -9.55 11.53
CA ASP A 87 -3.17 -10.41 10.53
C ASP A 87 -2.02 -9.69 9.81
N ARG A 88 -0.79 -10.05 10.14
CA ARG A 88 0.42 -9.51 9.50
C ARG A 88 0.64 -10.03 8.08
N ASN A 89 -0.03 -11.11 7.69
CA ASN A 89 0.04 -11.66 6.35
C ASN A 89 -1.00 -11.05 5.41
N TYR A 90 -1.92 -10.23 5.94
CA TYR A 90 -2.86 -9.49 5.12
C TYR A 90 -2.14 -8.33 4.42
N ASP A 91 -1.63 -8.63 3.23
CA ASP A 91 -0.91 -7.67 2.41
C ASP A 91 -1.90 -6.70 1.75
N VAL A 92 -1.86 -5.44 2.21
CA VAL A 92 -2.63 -4.34 1.64
C VAL A 92 -1.78 -3.07 1.74
N LEU A 93 -1.52 -2.45 0.60
CA LEU A 93 -0.79 -1.20 0.52
C LEU A 93 -1.49 -0.25 -0.44
N THR A 94 -1.50 1.04 -0.10
CA THR A 94 -2.03 2.11 -0.95
C THR A 94 -1.06 3.26 -0.99
N PRO A 95 -0.89 3.97 -2.13
CA PRO A 95 -0.05 5.17 -2.21
C PRO A 95 -0.40 6.21 -1.14
N GLY A 96 -1.70 6.47 -0.90
CA GLY A 96 -2.14 7.41 0.13
C GLY A 96 -1.80 6.97 1.57
N GLY A 97 -2.04 5.70 1.91
CA GLY A 97 -1.67 5.14 3.20
C GLY A 97 -0.16 5.17 3.47
N LEU A 98 0.66 4.83 2.46
CA LEU A 98 2.11 4.91 2.56
C LEU A 98 2.61 6.35 2.60
N GLY A 99 2.00 7.25 1.82
CA GLY A 99 2.33 8.68 1.84
C GLY A 99 2.08 9.28 3.21
N MET A 100 0.95 8.96 3.83
CA MET A 100 0.64 9.37 5.20
C MET A 100 1.62 8.79 6.23
N ALA A 101 2.00 7.51 6.08
CA ALA A 101 3.01 6.91 6.93
C ALA A 101 4.36 7.62 6.78
N PHE A 102 4.79 7.94 5.56
CA PHE A 102 6.01 8.72 5.34
C PHE A 102 5.93 10.13 5.92
N SER A 103 4.79 10.83 5.81
CA SER A 103 4.59 12.12 6.47
C SER A 103 4.80 12.00 7.99
N PHE A 104 4.21 10.96 8.61
CA PHE A 104 4.39 10.70 10.04
C PHE A 104 5.87 10.48 10.38
N TYR A 105 6.54 9.58 9.67
CA TYR A 105 7.95 9.26 9.91
C TYR A 105 8.88 10.44 9.64
N ARG A 106 8.61 11.29 8.63
CA ARG A 106 9.37 12.52 8.39
C ARG A 106 9.25 13.54 9.51
N GLN A 107 8.22 13.49 10.35
CA GLN A 107 8.14 14.38 11.50
C GLN A 107 8.72 13.75 12.78
N HIS A 108 8.75 12.42 12.87
CA HIS A 108 9.04 11.71 14.11
C HIS A 108 10.35 10.90 14.08
N CYS A 109 11.00 10.77 12.93
CA CYS A 109 12.22 9.99 12.74
C CYS A 109 13.35 10.83 12.14
N ILE A 110 14.41 11.08 12.93
CA ILE A 110 15.56 11.86 12.45
C ILE A 110 16.29 11.19 11.29
N HIS A 111 16.32 9.86 11.22
CA HIS A 111 16.98 9.12 10.15
C HIS A 111 16.31 9.40 8.79
N ILE A 112 14.98 9.32 8.73
CA ILE A 112 14.23 9.59 7.50
C ILE A 112 14.30 11.07 7.14
N VAL A 113 14.30 11.98 8.12
CA VAL A 113 14.51 13.41 7.86
C VAL A 113 15.87 13.66 7.23
N MET A 114 16.93 13.15 7.83
CA MET A 114 18.29 13.36 7.33
C MET A 114 18.49 12.74 5.94
N ALA A 115 17.96 11.53 5.72
CA ALA A 115 17.95 10.89 4.41
C ALA A 115 17.24 11.76 3.36
N SER A 116 16.03 12.23 3.68
CA SER A 116 15.24 13.08 2.79
C SER A 116 15.95 14.39 2.44
N VAL A 117 16.70 14.98 3.38
CA VAL A 117 17.47 16.21 3.16
C VAL A 117 18.74 15.94 2.35
N ALA A 118 19.49 14.88 2.68
CA ALA A 118 20.74 14.53 2.00
C ALA A 118 20.53 14.25 0.51
N GLU A 119 19.34 13.78 0.13
CA GLU A 119 19.01 13.34 -1.21
C GLU A 119 17.95 14.21 -1.88
N ALA A 120 17.75 15.43 -1.35
CA ALA A 120 16.83 16.38 -1.96
C ALA A 120 17.23 16.64 -3.44
N GLY A 121 16.33 16.28 -4.36
CA GLY A 121 16.57 16.38 -5.81
C GLY A 121 17.29 15.19 -6.46
N VAL A 122 17.52 14.10 -5.72
CA VAL A 122 18.13 12.87 -6.23
C VAL A 122 17.07 11.78 -6.43
N VAL A 123 17.15 11.05 -7.55
CA VAL A 123 16.31 9.87 -7.78
C VAL A 123 16.77 8.75 -6.85
N GLN A 124 15.86 8.28 -6.02
CA GLN A 124 16.10 7.20 -5.07
C GLN A 124 16.38 5.88 -5.80
N PRO A 125 17.27 5.02 -5.26
CA PRO A 125 17.48 3.69 -5.83
C PRO A 125 16.19 2.88 -5.80
N GLU A 126 16.01 2.04 -6.82
CA GLU A 126 14.92 1.07 -6.83
C GLU A 126 15.18 -0.01 -5.78
N HIS A 127 14.19 -0.27 -4.93
CA HIS A 127 14.28 -1.33 -3.93
C HIS A 127 13.67 -2.62 -4.47
N PRO A 128 14.25 -3.79 -4.12
CA PRO A 128 13.70 -5.07 -4.55
C PRO A 128 12.27 -5.26 -4.01
N PRO A 129 11.42 -6.01 -4.74
CA PRO A 129 10.09 -6.36 -4.26
C PRO A 129 10.15 -7.09 -2.90
N ARG A 130 9.07 -6.99 -2.11
CA ARG A 130 8.97 -7.63 -0.79
C ARG A 130 8.87 -9.15 -0.85
N GLY A 131 8.79 -9.74 -2.04
CA GLY A 131 8.75 -11.18 -2.23
C GLY A 131 8.66 -11.58 -3.70
N THR A 132 8.78 -12.87 -3.98
CA THR A 132 8.66 -13.45 -5.33
C THR A 132 7.26 -13.28 -5.94
N CYS A 133 6.27 -12.97 -5.10
CA CYS A 133 4.89 -12.69 -5.49
C CYS A 133 4.42 -11.38 -4.85
N ASP A 134 5.25 -10.33 -4.89
CA ASP A 134 4.83 -9.00 -4.45
C ASP A 134 3.67 -8.54 -5.34
N PRO A 135 2.46 -8.34 -4.80
CA PRO A 135 1.30 -7.93 -5.60
C PRO A 135 1.43 -6.48 -6.09
N TYR A 136 2.44 -5.75 -5.62
CA TYR A 136 2.64 -4.33 -5.88
C TYR A 136 3.95 -4.05 -6.62
N ASN A 137 3.92 -3.02 -7.47
CA ASN A 137 5.14 -2.33 -7.83
C ASN A 137 5.54 -1.39 -6.68
N THR A 138 6.22 -1.96 -5.69
CA THR A 138 6.63 -1.27 -4.46
C THR A 138 7.46 -0.02 -4.75
N ALA A 139 8.31 -0.04 -5.78
CA ALA A 139 9.12 1.11 -6.19
C ALA A 139 8.25 2.31 -6.63
N VAL A 140 7.27 2.06 -7.50
CA VAL A 140 6.33 3.10 -7.98
C VAL A 140 5.49 3.64 -6.83
N ILE A 141 4.94 2.77 -5.97
CA ILE A 141 4.13 3.20 -4.83
C ILE A 141 4.97 4.02 -3.84
N ALA A 142 6.20 3.60 -3.55
CA ALA A 142 7.09 4.32 -2.65
C ALA A 142 7.48 5.71 -3.19
N ASP A 143 7.75 5.82 -4.50
CA ASP A 143 8.02 7.10 -5.15
C ASP A 143 6.83 8.06 -5.07
N GLN A 144 5.62 7.59 -5.40
CA GLN A 144 4.39 8.37 -5.26
C GLN A 144 4.14 8.81 -3.80
N ALA A 145 4.34 7.90 -2.86
CA ALA A 145 4.17 8.16 -1.43
C ALA A 145 5.18 9.19 -0.89
N ARG A 146 6.43 9.16 -1.36
CA ARG A 146 7.45 10.17 -0.99
C ARG A 146 7.07 11.56 -1.50
N ARG A 147 6.64 11.68 -2.76
CA ARG A 147 6.11 12.95 -3.31
C ARG A 147 4.90 13.44 -2.55
N TYR A 148 4.00 12.53 -2.16
CA TYR A 148 2.87 12.88 -1.30
C TYR A 148 3.36 13.50 0.02
N ALA A 149 4.33 12.87 0.69
CA ALA A 149 4.85 13.32 1.98
C ALA A 149 5.64 14.65 1.91
N GLU A 150 6.16 15.02 0.73
CA GLU A 150 6.80 16.32 0.51
C GLU A 150 5.82 17.48 0.57
N VAL A 151 4.59 17.28 0.08
CA VAL A 151 3.58 18.33 -0.01
C VAL A 151 2.50 18.23 1.08
N HIS A 152 2.47 17.12 1.84
CA HIS A 152 1.55 16.90 2.96
C HIS A 152 2.33 16.65 4.26
N ALA A 153 2.72 17.72 4.96
CA ALA A 153 3.33 17.60 6.28
C ALA A 153 2.38 16.93 7.28
N TRP A 154 2.92 16.12 8.18
CA TRP A 154 2.11 15.48 9.22
C TRP A 154 1.57 16.50 10.22
N THR A 155 0.34 16.26 10.66
CA THR A 155 -0.35 16.97 11.74
C THR A 155 -1.19 15.98 12.53
N SER A 156 -1.64 16.36 13.72
CA SER A 156 -2.57 15.55 14.52
C SER A 156 -3.94 15.30 13.85
N ASN A 157 -4.23 16.00 12.75
CA ASN A 157 -5.44 15.83 11.95
C ASN A 157 -5.21 15.11 10.62
N SER A 158 -3.97 14.81 10.23
CA SER A 158 -3.67 14.22 8.91
C SER A 158 -4.38 12.89 8.68
N TRP A 159 -4.65 12.11 9.74
CA TRP A 159 -5.43 10.87 9.63
C TRP A 159 -6.85 11.08 9.09
N LYS A 160 -7.43 12.29 9.22
CA LYS A 160 -8.76 12.62 8.69
C LYS A 160 -8.79 12.70 7.17
N ASP A 161 -7.62 12.91 6.55
CA ASP A 161 -7.47 12.94 5.09
C ASP A 161 -7.49 11.53 4.49
N LEU A 162 -7.48 10.49 5.33
CA LEU A 162 -7.60 9.10 4.90
C LEU A 162 -9.01 8.86 4.35
N LYS A 163 -9.14 8.88 3.03
CA LYS A 163 -10.42 8.69 2.34
C LYS A 163 -10.92 7.24 2.54
N PRO A 164 -12.21 7.06 2.88
CA PRO A 164 -12.83 5.75 2.87
C PRO A 164 -12.76 5.11 1.47
N ARG A 165 -12.11 3.95 1.36
CA ARG A 165 -12.01 3.15 0.13
C ARG A 165 -13.28 2.38 -0.13
N LYS A 166 -13.81 2.56 -1.34
CA LYS A 166 -14.94 1.84 -1.88
C LYS A 166 -14.47 0.57 -2.61
N ASN A 167 -15.34 -0.42 -2.70
CA ASN A 167 -15.12 -1.58 -3.56
C ASN A 167 -15.30 -1.17 -5.02
N LEU A 168 -14.36 -1.51 -5.89
CA LEU A 168 -14.50 -1.33 -7.32
C LEU A 168 -14.93 -2.65 -7.97
N ILE A 169 -16.07 -2.62 -8.65
CA ILE A 169 -16.53 -3.73 -9.49
C ILE A 169 -16.25 -3.37 -10.94
N VAL A 170 -15.42 -4.19 -11.59
CA VAL A 170 -15.16 -4.10 -13.02
C VAL A 170 -16.04 -5.13 -13.73
N LEU A 171 -16.94 -4.64 -14.59
CA LEU A 171 -17.85 -5.47 -15.38
C LEU A 171 -17.38 -5.53 -16.84
N PRO A 172 -17.58 -6.65 -17.55
CA PRO A 172 -17.31 -6.74 -18.97
C PRO A 172 -18.20 -5.80 -19.80
N ALA A 173 -17.76 -5.48 -21.02
CA ALA A 173 -18.59 -4.79 -22.01
C ALA A 173 -19.94 -5.50 -22.22
N GLY A 174 -21.03 -4.74 -22.38
CA GLY A 174 -22.40 -5.28 -22.51
C GLY A 174 -23.21 -5.28 -21.21
N PHE A 175 -22.60 -4.96 -20.07
CA PHE A 175 -23.25 -4.86 -18.75
C PHE A 175 -23.67 -3.43 -18.39
N GLU A 176 -23.68 -2.49 -19.33
CA GLU A 176 -23.97 -1.07 -19.08
C GLU A 176 -25.34 -0.86 -18.43
N LYS A 177 -26.33 -1.70 -18.80
CA LYS A 177 -27.71 -1.63 -18.30
C LYS A 177 -27.87 -2.03 -16.83
N VAL A 178 -26.89 -2.72 -16.23
CA VAL A 178 -26.96 -3.16 -14.83
C VAL A 178 -26.00 -2.41 -13.91
N LEU A 179 -25.16 -1.52 -14.47
CA LEU A 179 -24.14 -0.77 -13.76
C LEU A 179 -24.68 -0.05 -12.51
N ASP A 180 -25.83 0.61 -12.65
CA ASP A 180 -26.43 1.38 -11.56
C ASP A 180 -26.92 0.51 -10.39
N GLY A 181 -27.22 -0.77 -10.66
CA GLY A 181 -27.58 -1.74 -9.61
C GLY A 181 -26.40 -2.12 -8.71
N PHE A 182 -25.16 -1.87 -9.16
CA PHE A 182 -23.93 -2.13 -8.40
C PHE A 182 -23.33 -0.89 -7.74
N LYS A 183 -23.88 0.31 -7.98
CA LYS A 183 -23.37 1.53 -7.34
C LYS A 183 -24.01 1.70 -5.97
N THR A 184 -23.18 1.76 -4.93
CA THR A 184 -23.62 2.04 -3.56
C THR A 184 -22.73 3.10 -2.92
N LYS A 185 -22.99 3.46 -1.66
CA LYS A 185 -22.10 4.37 -0.92
C LYS A 185 -20.69 3.78 -0.80
N GLU A 186 -20.58 2.48 -0.55
CA GLU A 186 -19.29 1.77 -0.41
C GLU A 186 -18.80 1.09 -1.69
N GLN A 187 -19.51 1.20 -2.82
CA GLN A 187 -19.17 0.47 -4.05
C GLN A 187 -19.31 1.33 -5.30
N VAL A 188 -18.33 1.23 -6.18
CA VAL A 188 -18.33 1.82 -7.52
C VAL A 188 -18.31 0.68 -8.52
N ALA A 189 -19.06 0.81 -9.61
CA ALA A 189 -19.03 -0.15 -10.70
C ALA A 189 -18.69 0.58 -12.00
N VAL A 190 -17.80 -0.01 -12.78
CA VAL A 190 -17.38 0.45 -14.10
C VAL A 190 -17.50 -0.69 -15.10
N VAL A 191 -17.93 -0.39 -16.31
CA VAL A 191 -17.86 -1.34 -17.42
C VAL A 191 -16.55 -1.05 -18.16
N MET A 192 -15.69 -2.07 -18.24
CA MET A 192 -14.40 -1.95 -18.89
C MET A 192 -14.56 -2.30 -20.37
N GLN A 193 -14.46 -1.30 -21.24
CA GLN A 193 -14.28 -1.51 -22.68
C GLN A 193 -12.81 -1.35 -23.08
N LYS A 194 -12.08 -0.50 -22.36
CA LYS A 194 -10.63 -0.30 -22.46
C LYS A 194 -10.04 -0.08 -21.06
N PRO A 195 -8.72 -0.29 -20.87
CA PRO A 195 -8.08 -0.11 -19.56
C PRO A 195 -8.28 1.29 -18.97
N GLU A 196 -8.37 2.33 -19.82
CA GLU A 196 -8.53 3.73 -19.39
C GLU A 196 -9.91 4.04 -18.81
N ASP A 197 -10.89 3.14 -18.96
CA ASP A 197 -12.22 3.29 -18.38
C ASP A 197 -12.22 3.11 -16.84
N VAL A 198 -11.15 2.55 -16.29
CA VAL A 198 -10.87 2.51 -14.86
C VAL A 198 -10.11 3.79 -14.49
N GLN A 199 -10.80 4.81 -13.96
CA GLN A 199 -10.17 6.08 -13.61
C GLN A 199 -9.25 5.99 -12.37
N PRO A 200 -8.26 6.88 -12.21
CA PRO A 200 -7.34 6.89 -11.06
C PRO A 200 -8.00 7.06 -9.69
N GLU A 201 -9.13 7.75 -9.63
CA GLU A 201 -9.97 7.85 -8.42
C GLU A 201 -10.59 6.50 -8.01
N CYS A 202 -10.59 5.52 -8.91
CA CYS A 202 -10.90 4.12 -8.67
C CYS A 202 -9.64 3.24 -8.48
N GLU A 203 -8.45 3.70 -8.87
CA GLU A 203 -7.16 3.00 -8.72
C GLU A 203 -6.64 3.00 -7.30
N ASP A 204 -7.10 3.93 -6.44
CA ASP A 204 -6.95 3.79 -5.00
C ASP A 204 -7.49 2.43 -4.52
N ALA A 205 -8.34 1.72 -5.29
CA ALA A 205 -8.85 0.37 -5.03
C ALA A 205 -8.07 -0.78 -5.73
N ILE A 206 -7.21 -0.52 -6.71
CA ILE A 206 -6.54 -1.57 -7.50
C ILE A 206 -5.03 -1.38 -7.48
N THR A 207 -4.37 -2.14 -6.62
CA THR A 207 -2.99 -2.55 -6.85
C THR A 207 -2.94 -4.06 -6.64
N CYS A 208 -3.48 -4.81 -7.60
CA CYS A 208 -3.13 -6.21 -7.76
C CYS A 208 -2.59 -6.32 -9.17
N GLY A 209 -1.29 -6.61 -9.28
CA GLY A 209 -0.51 -6.47 -10.51
C GLY A 209 -1.16 -7.07 -11.75
N GLN A 210 -1.16 -6.28 -12.83
CA GLN A 210 -1.04 -6.78 -14.18
C GLN A 210 -0.10 -5.85 -14.95
N ASP A 211 1.11 -6.35 -15.21
CA ASP A 211 1.93 -5.86 -16.31
C ASP A 211 1.18 -6.10 -17.62
N LEU A 212 0.65 -5.04 -18.23
CA LEU A 212 0.35 -5.03 -19.65
C LEU A 212 1.58 -4.52 -20.38
N SER A 213 2.42 -5.47 -20.80
CA SER A 213 3.55 -5.25 -21.68
C SER A 213 3.12 -4.50 -22.94
N THR A 214 3.61 -3.28 -23.14
CA THR A 214 3.55 -2.58 -24.43
C THR A 214 4.68 -3.10 -25.33
N GLY A 215 4.37 -4.11 -26.14
CA GLY A 215 5.12 -4.46 -27.35
C GLY A 215 4.35 -3.97 -28.58
N GLY A 216 5.01 -3.21 -29.45
CA GLY A 216 4.42 -2.63 -30.67
C GLY A 216 3.97 -3.63 -31.74
N PRO A 217 3.34 -3.16 -32.83
CA PRO A 217 2.40 -3.94 -33.62
C PRO A 217 3.06 -4.70 -34.77
N THR A 218 2.62 -5.94 -35.00
CA THR A 218 2.68 -6.58 -36.33
C THR A 218 1.39 -7.34 -36.61
N SER A 219 1.05 -7.32 -37.89
CA SER A 219 -0.24 -7.54 -38.51
C SER A 219 -0.69 -9.00 -38.64
N SER A 220 -1.97 -9.13 -39.03
CA SER A 220 -2.65 -10.20 -39.79
C SER A 220 -3.63 -11.12 -39.02
N GLN A 221 -4.83 -11.20 -39.60
CA GLN A 221 -6.09 -11.80 -39.14
C GLN A 221 -6.11 -13.35 -39.15
N PRO A 222 -7.28 -14.03 -39.05
CA PRO A 222 -8.09 -14.28 -37.86
C PRO A 222 -8.20 -15.80 -37.61
N ASN A 223 -8.43 -16.27 -36.38
CA ASN A 223 -8.92 -17.63 -36.21
C ASN A 223 -9.80 -17.79 -34.97
N GLU A 224 -10.94 -18.44 -35.19
CA GLU A 224 -11.93 -18.84 -34.19
C GLU A 224 -11.28 -19.77 -33.15
N ARG A 225 -11.57 -19.56 -31.85
CA ARG A 225 -12.01 -20.63 -30.92
C ARG A 225 -12.23 -20.16 -29.48
N GLN A 226 -13.35 -20.65 -28.96
CA GLN A 226 -13.61 -21.12 -27.60
C GLN A 226 -13.56 -20.12 -26.45
N GLU A 227 -14.76 -19.76 -26.00
CA GLU A 227 -15.07 -19.32 -24.65
C GLU A 227 -14.42 -20.26 -23.62
N HIS A 228 -13.49 -19.73 -22.83
CA HIS A 228 -13.01 -20.35 -21.60
C HIS A 228 -13.29 -19.39 -20.45
N VAL A 229 -14.43 -19.58 -19.80
CA VAL A 229 -14.75 -18.96 -18.51
C VAL A 229 -13.83 -19.59 -17.47
N SER A 230 -12.87 -18.83 -16.96
CA SER A 230 -12.02 -19.27 -15.84
C SER A 230 -12.46 -18.56 -14.57
N ILE A 231 -13.21 -19.28 -13.73
CA ILE A 231 -13.55 -18.87 -12.37
C ILE A 231 -12.41 -19.34 -11.46
N HIS A 232 -11.52 -18.43 -11.04
CA HIS A 232 -10.53 -18.76 -10.02
C HIS A 232 -11.14 -18.60 -8.63
N HIS A 233 -11.43 -19.74 -7.98
CA HIS A 233 -11.58 -19.81 -6.53
C HIS A 233 -10.18 -19.93 -5.91
N CYS A 234 -9.76 -18.94 -5.14
CA CYS A 234 -8.63 -19.12 -4.22
C CYS A 234 -9.15 -19.81 -2.95
N LYS A 235 -8.60 -20.99 -2.65
CA LYS A 235 -8.75 -21.69 -1.38
C LYS A 235 -7.79 -21.15 -0.35
#